data_AF-A0A970HA21-F1
#
_entry.id   AF-A0A970HA21-F1
#
_cell.length_a   1.000
_cell.length_b   1.000
_cell.length_c   1.000
_cell.angle_alpha   90.00
_cell.angle_beta   90.00
_cell.angle_gamma   90.00
#
_symmetry.space_group_name_H-M   'P 1'
#
loop_
_entity.id
_entity.type
_entity.pdbx_description
1 polymer ?
#
loop_
_entity_poly.entity_id
_entity_poly.type
_entity_poly.pdbx_seq_one_letter_code
_entity_poly.pdbx_strand_id
1 'polypeptide(L)' 'MARLTISLPDDLHQALKETAARRRMGLGELVAESLVACGVKTRVAAEELVRRARAASGLSAAAADALAQRETRAARRRS' A
#
# COMPACT_ATOMS: atom_id res chain seq x y z
N MET A 1 -12.35 -9.77 -6.58
CA MET A 1 -10.88 -9.78 -6.41
C MET A 1 -10.23 -9.87 -7.78
N ALA A 2 -9.14 -9.13 -8.02
CA ALA A 2 -8.35 -9.27 -9.25
C ALA A 2 -7.53 -10.58 -9.18
N ARG A 3 -7.42 -11.30 -10.30
CA ARG A 3 -6.57 -12.50 -10.41
C ARG A 3 -5.17 -12.08 -10.85
N LEU A 4 -4.16 -12.53 -10.11
CA LEU A 4 -2.75 -12.32 -10.42
C LEU A 4 -2.07 -13.69 -10.57
N THR A 5 -1.31 -13.88 -11.65
CA THR A 5 -0.42 -15.04 -11.82
C THR A 5 1.01 -14.54 -11.77
N ILE A 6 1.82 -15.13 -10.90
CA ILE A 6 3.26 -14.84 -10.77
C ILE A 6 4.04 -16.14 -10.93
N SER A 7 5.21 -16.07 -11.55
CA SER A 7 6.17 -17.16 -11.58
C SER A 7 7.12 -17.00 -10.40
N LEU A 8 7.29 -18.07 -9.62
CA LEU A 8 8.20 -18.14 -8.48
C LEU A 8 9.24 -19.24 -8.75
N PRO A 9 10.49 -19.11 -8.25
CA PRO A 9 11.40 -20.24 -8.15
C PRO A 9 10.76 -21.37 -7.34
N ASP A 10 11.04 -22.62 -7.70
CA ASP A 10 10.42 -23.80 -7.08
C ASP A 10 10.64 -23.86 -5.56
N ASP A 11 11.86 -23.54 -5.11
CA ASP A 11 12.21 -23.50 -3.68
C ASP A 11 11.34 -22.50 -2.91
N LEU A 12 11.10 -21.33 -3.51
CA LEU A 12 10.28 -20.28 -2.89
C LEU A 12 8.81 -20.66 -2.88
N HIS A 13 8.32 -21.30 -3.95
CA HIS A 13 6.96 -21.82 -4.00
C HIS A 13 6.72 -22.89 -2.93
N GLN A 14 7.70 -23.77 -2.69
CA GLN A 14 7.64 -24.78 -1.65
C GLN A 14 7.66 -24.15 -0.25
N ALA A 15 8.57 -23.21 0.00
CA ALA A 15 8.63 -22.48 1.28
C ALA A 15 7.33 -21.72 1.58
N LEU A 16 6.70 -21.15 0.55
CA LEU A 16 5.40 -20.46 0.67
C LEU A 16 4.28 -21.44 1.03
N LYS A 17 4.23 -22.63 0.39
CA LYS A 17 3.28 -23.70 0.73
C LYS A 17 3.42 -24.16 2.17
N GLU A 18 4.64 -24.41 2.61
CA GLU A 18 4.90 -24.82 3.99
C GLU A 18 4.48 -23.76 5.00
N THR A 19 4.77 -22.49 4.70
CA THR A 19 4.39 -21.37 5.57
C THR A 19 2.87 -21.22 5.66
N ALA A 20 2.17 -21.34 4.54
CA ALA A 20 0.71 -21.32 4.48
C ALA A 20 0.11 -22.46 5.32
N ALA A 21 0.66 -23.68 5.21
CA ALA A 21 0.24 -24.82 6.00
C ALA A 21 0.48 -24.61 7.51
N ARG A 22 1.66 -24.10 7.90
CA ARG A 22 1.99 -23.78 9.30
C ARG A 22 1.05 -22.74 9.90
N ARG A 23 0.63 -21.75 9.10
CA ARG A 23 -0.28 -20.68 9.51
C ARG A 23 -1.77 -21.01 9.30
N ARG A 24 -2.09 -22.19 8.75
CA ARG A 24 -3.46 -22.64 8.42
C ARG A 24 -4.25 -21.63 7.57
N MET A 25 -3.59 -21.04 6.58
CA MET A 25 -4.18 -20.03 5.68
C MET A 25 -3.98 -20.40 4.21
N GLY A 26 -4.79 -19.84 3.32
CA GLY A 26 -4.62 -20.02 1.89
C GLY A 26 -3.36 -19.32 1.36
N LEU A 27 -2.74 -19.86 0.31
CA LEU A 27 -1.58 -19.24 -0.35
C LEU A 27 -1.85 -17.78 -0.76
N GLY A 28 -3.01 -17.51 -1.36
CA GLY A 28 -3.39 -16.17 -1.77
C GLY A 28 -3.62 -15.20 -0.60
N GLU A 29 -4.10 -15.72 0.53
CA GLU A 29 -4.32 -14.94 1.76
C GLU A 29 -2.98 -14.59 2.42
N LEU A 30 -2.06 -15.56 2.52
CA LEU A 30 -0.69 -15.33 2.99
C LEU A 30 0.03 -14.27 2.15
N VAL A 31 -0.08 -14.37 0.81
CA VAL A 31 0.54 -13.39 -0.10
C VAL A 31 -0.11 -12.01 0.06
N ALA A 32 -1.43 -11.93 0.15
CA ALA A 32 -2.13 -10.66 0.36
C ALA A 32 -1.72 -9.99 1.68
N GLU A 33 -1.68 -10.75 2.78
CA GLU A 33 -1.22 -10.27 4.09
C GLU A 33 0.23 -9.77 4.03
N SER A 34 1.10 -10.55 3.38
CA SER A 34 2.52 -10.20 3.21
C SER A 34 2.70 -8.92 2.39
N LEU A 35 1.93 -8.74 1.31
CA LEU A 35 1.96 -7.51 0.51
C LEU A 35 1.54 -6.29 1.34
N VAL A 36 0.49 -6.43 2.16
CA VAL A 36 0.08 -5.36 3.09
C VAL A 36 1.19 -5.06 4.10
N ALA A 37 1.84 -6.09 4.66
CA ALA A 37 2.95 -5.94 5.60
C ALA A 37 4.18 -5.25 4.97
N CYS A 38 4.48 -5.52 3.70
CA CYS A 38 5.50 -4.80 2.93
C CYS A 38 5.14 -3.35 2.60
N GLY A 39 3.95 -2.89 2.99
CA GLY A 39 3.49 -1.52 2.75
C GLY A 39 2.89 -1.31 1.36
N VAL A 40 2.52 -2.39 0.64
CA VAL A 40 1.75 -2.30 -0.60
C VAL A 40 0.33 -1.87 -0.23
N LYS A 41 0.12 -0.55 -0.17
CA LYS A 41 -1.18 0.04 0.12
C LYS A 41 -1.95 0.20 -1.18
N THR A 42 -3.25 -0.07 -1.14
CA THR A 42 -4.13 0.33 -2.23
C THR A 42 -4.12 1.85 -2.36
N ARG A 43 -4.29 2.37 -3.58
CA ARG A 43 -4.44 3.81 -3.82
C ARG A 43 -5.53 4.43 -2.93
N VAL A 44 -6.61 3.69 -2.72
CA VAL A 44 -7.72 4.06 -1.84
C VAL A 44 -7.25 4.24 -0.39
N ALA A 45 -6.39 3.36 0.13
CA ALA A 45 -5.86 3.48 1.49
C ALA A 45 -4.92 4.69 1.65
N ALA A 46 -4.18 5.06 0.60
CA ALA A 46 -3.37 6.27 0.61
C ALA A 46 -4.25 7.54 0.61
N GLU A 47 -5.30 7.57 -0.21
CA GLU A 47 -6.27 8.67 -0.26
C GLU A 47 -6.99 8.85 1.09
N GLU A 48 -7.37 7.76 1.75
CA GLU A 48 -8.00 7.78 3.07
C GLU A 48 -7.06 8.31 4.16
N LEU A 49 -5.79 7.90 4.13
CA LEU A 49 -4.78 8.38 5.08
C LEU A 49 -4.56 9.89 4.91
N VAL A 50 -4.49 10.38 3.68
CA VAL A 50 -4.41 11.82 3.37
C VAL A 50 -5.67 12.55 3.83
N ARG A 51 -6.86 11.99 3.61
CA ARG A 51 -8.13 12.57 4.06
C ARG A 51 -8.16 12.75 5.57
N ARG A 52 -7.78 11.70 6.33
CA ARG A 52 -7.70 11.76 7.80
C ARG A 52 -6.69 12.80 8.28
N ALA A 53 -5.51 12.83 7.67
CA ALA A 53 -4.48 13.84 7.99
C ALA A 53 -4.97 15.26 7.72
N ARG A 54 -5.69 15.50 6.61
CA ARG A 54 -6.29 16.81 6.29
C ARG A 54 -7.31 17.24 7.35
N ALA A 55 -8.20 16.33 7.74
CA ALA A 55 -9.20 16.60 8.78
C ALA A 55 -8.58 16.96 10.14
N ALA A 56 -7.42 16.38 10.46
CA ALA A 56 -6.71 16.62 11.72
C ALA A 56 -5.68 17.76 11.66
N SER A 57 -5.47 18.40 10.50
CA SER A 57 -4.32 19.29 10.26
C SER A 57 -4.37 20.63 11.00
N GLY A 58 -5.56 21.10 11.40
CA GLY A 58 -5.76 22.43 11.99
C GLY A 58 -5.40 23.60 11.06
N LEU A 59 -5.15 23.34 9.77
CA LEU A 59 -4.77 24.36 8.80
C LEU A 59 -5.98 25.19 8.36
N SER A 60 -5.78 26.50 8.23
CA SER A 60 -6.74 27.34 7.50
C SER A 60 -6.76 26.95 6.02
N ALA A 61 -7.86 27.23 5.33
CA ALA A 61 -8.02 26.92 3.90
C ALA A 61 -6.86 27.47 3.05
N ALA A 62 -6.45 28.72 3.31
CA ALA A 62 -5.33 29.36 2.61
C ALA A 62 -3.99 28.65 2.86
N ALA A 63 -3.73 28.22 4.09
CA ALA A 63 -2.50 27.49 4.43
C ALA A 63 -2.48 26.08 3.82
N ALA A 64 -3.64 25.41 3.79
CA ALA A 64 -3.79 24.10 3.16
C ALA A 64 -3.55 24.16 1.64
N ASP A 65 -4.09 25.17 0.95
CA ASP A 65 -3.90 25.35 -0.49
C ASP A 65 -2.44 25.68 -0.83
N ALA A 66 -1.80 26.57 -0.07
CA ALA A 66 -0.40 26.91 -0.26
C ALA A 66 0.51 25.67 -0.12
N LEU A 67 0.23 24.83 0.89
CA LEU A 67 0.96 23.57 1.11
C LEU A 67 0.75 22.59 -0.05
N ALA A 68 -0.50 22.38 -0.48
CA ALA A 68 -0.84 21.46 -1.57
C ALA A 68 -0.16 21.84 -2.90
N GLN A 69 -0.13 23.13 -3.23
CA GLN A 69 0.55 23.62 -4.43
C GLN A 69 2.07 23.42 -4.36
N ARG A 70 2.67 23.67 -3.19
CA ARG A 70 4.11 23.47 -2.96
C ARG A 70 4.51 22.01 -3.15
N GLU A 71 3.80 21.08 -2.52
CA GLU A 71 4.07 19.64 -2.62
C GLU A 71 3.85 19.12 -4.05
N THR A 72 2.80 19.58 -4.73
CA THR A 72 2.53 19.21 -6.14
C THR A 72 3.65 19.66 -7.08
N ARG A 73 4.13 20.89 -6.93
CA ARG A 73 5.28 21.40 -7.72
C ARG A 73 6.55 20.61 -7.41
N ALA A 74 6.78 20.24 -6.16
CA ALA A 74 7.93 19.44 -5.77
C ALA A 74 7.89 18.03 -6.37
N ALA A 75 6.72 17.37 -6.38
CA ALA A 75 6.55 16.05 -7.00
C ALA A 75 6.80 16.08 -8.50
N ARG A 76 6.27 17.06 -9.23
CA ARG A 76 6.48 17.22 -10.68
C ARG A 76 7.93 17.51 -11.08
N ARG A 77 8.75 18.03 -10.16
CA ARG A 77 10.19 18.23 -10.40
C ARG A 77 11.02 16.97 -10.19
N ARG A 78 10.45 15.95 -9.53
CA ARG A 78 11.12 14.66 -9.24
C ARG A 78 10.74 13.55 -10.22
N SER A 79 9.65 13.74 -10.98
CA SER A 79 9.23 12.90 -12.10
C SER A 79 9.93 13.32 -13.38
#